data_AF-A0AAD7E679-F1
#
_entry.id   AF-A0AAD7E679-F1
#
_cell.length_a   1.000
_cell.length_b   1.000
_cell.length_c   1.000
_cell.angle_alpha   90.00
_cell.angle_beta   90.00
_cell.angle_gamma   90.00
#
_symmetry.space_group_name_H-M   'P 1'
#
loop_
_entity.id
_entity.type
_entity.pdbx_description
1 polymer ?
#
loop_
_entity_poly.entity_id
_entity_poly.type
_entity_poly.pdbx_seq_one_letter_code
_entity_poly.pdbx_strand_id
1 'polypeptide(L)'
;LAANLLDIHNQRLAQMDETGIDYMVLSCAQPCVQQGISDQAEAEAMARNVNDQLAAAISNNTFRFGGFATLAMHNATTAAFELERAVRELGFLGALINDYQQSGSNNEDLLYYDQPEYDVFWEMVTDLDVPIYFHPRANIQQLQDLEYQHSVWLLGAGQDFAATLSTHILGLCANGVFE
;
A
#
# COMPACT_ATOMS: atom_id res chain seq x y z
N LEU A 1 4.64 -2.92 20.46
CA LEU A 1 4.17 -2.59 19.10
C LEU A 1 5.03 -3.23 18.03
N ALA A 2 6.33 -2.90 17.92
CA ALA A 2 7.22 -3.43 16.87
C ALA A 2 7.34 -4.97 16.85
N ALA A 3 7.41 -5.62 18.01
CA ALA A 3 7.45 -7.09 18.09
C ALA A 3 6.19 -7.76 17.50
N ASN A 4 5.03 -7.10 17.60
CA ASN A 4 3.77 -7.63 17.08
C ASN A 4 3.66 -7.48 15.56
N LEU A 5 4.42 -6.55 14.96
CA LEU A 5 4.44 -6.37 13.51
C LEU A 5 5.15 -7.53 12.80
N LEU A 6 6.24 -8.04 13.41
CA LEU A 6 7.03 -9.12 12.84
C LEU A 6 6.52 -10.51 13.20
N ASP A 7 5.69 -10.61 14.24
CA ASP A 7 5.12 -11.88 14.67
C ASP A 7 3.84 -12.24 13.88
N ILE A 8 3.97 -13.24 13.01
CA ILE A 8 2.85 -13.79 12.23
C ILE A 8 2.31 -15.07 12.87
N HIS A 9 3.20 -15.97 13.29
CA HIS A 9 2.83 -17.35 13.63
C HIS A 9 2.69 -17.65 15.13
N ASN A 10 3.02 -16.71 16.03
CA ASN A 10 2.89 -16.95 17.47
C ASN A 10 1.69 -16.21 18.08
N GLN A 11 1.92 -15.04 18.67
CA GLN A 11 0.91 -14.24 19.37
C GLN A 11 -0.23 -13.85 18.43
N ARG A 12 0.08 -13.49 17.19
CA ARG A 12 -0.96 -13.16 16.20
C ARG A 12 -1.89 -14.33 15.91
N LEU A 13 -1.32 -15.51 15.64
CA LEU A 13 -2.11 -16.71 15.35
C LEU A 13 -2.92 -17.14 16.59
N ALA A 14 -2.32 -17.10 17.78
CA ALA A 14 -3.03 -17.38 19.03
C ALA A 14 -4.20 -16.42 19.26
N GLN A 15 -4.01 -15.13 19.00
CA GLN A 15 -5.10 -14.13 19.09
C GLN A 15 -6.19 -14.38 18.04
N MET A 16 -5.82 -14.78 16.83
CA MET A 16 -6.79 -15.16 15.80
C MET A 16 -7.65 -16.34 16.28
N ASP A 17 -7.04 -17.36 16.87
CA ASP A 17 -7.75 -18.52 17.41
C ASP A 17 -8.66 -18.15 18.61
N GLU A 18 -8.17 -17.30 19.52
CA GLU A 18 -8.94 -16.83 20.69
C GLU A 18 -10.14 -15.95 20.32
N THR A 19 -10.03 -15.18 19.23
CA THR A 19 -11.05 -14.21 18.80
C THR A 19 -11.96 -14.72 17.68
N GLY A 20 -11.70 -15.92 17.13
CA GLY A 20 -12.46 -16.50 16.03
C GLY A 20 -12.19 -15.85 14.67
N ILE A 21 -10.98 -15.33 14.46
CA ILE A 21 -10.53 -14.85 13.14
C ILE A 21 -10.00 -16.05 12.34
N ASP A 22 -10.79 -16.46 11.34
CA ASP A 22 -10.43 -17.59 10.49
C ASP A 22 -9.27 -17.27 9.54
N TYR A 23 -9.26 -16.06 8.96
CA TYR A 23 -8.32 -15.66 7.92
C TYR A 23 -7.88 -14.21 8.07
N MET A 24 -6.59 -13.94 7.86
CA MET A 24 -6.01 -12.59 7.90
C MET A 24 -5.20 -12.30 6.64
N VAL A 25 -5.58 -11.25 5.91
CA VAL A 25 -4.78 -10.75 4.79
C VAL A 25 -3.76 -9.76 5.34
N LEU A 26 -2.48 -10.09 5.19
CA LEU A 26 -1.37 -9.29 5.66
C LEU A 26 -0.93 -8.32 4.58
N SER A 27 -0.49 -7.15 5.00
CA SER A 27 0.04 -6.11 4.12
C SER A 27 1.24 -5.43 4.76
N CYS A 28 2.01 -4.72 3.95
CA CYS A 28 3.16 -4.00 4.43
C CYS A 28 2.75 -2.75 5.24
N ALA A 29 3.10 -2.71 6.53
CA ALA A 29 2.85 -1.56 7.39
C ALA A 29 4.04 -0.58 7.42
N GLN A 30 3.81 0.65 7.88
CA GLN A 30 4.90 1.60 8.19
C GLN A 30 5.98 0.93 9.08
N PRO A 31 7.29 1.15 8.82
CA PRO A 31 7.89 2.18 7.98
C PRO A 31 8.14 1.78 6.51
N CYS A 32 7.67 0.61 6.07
CA CYS A 32 7.98 0.08 4.73
C CYS A 32 7.09 0.67 3.63
N VAL A 33 6.90 2.00 3.65
CA VAL A 33 6.09 2.72 2.67
C VAL A 33 7.01 3.08 1.51
N GLN A 34 7.10 2.21 0.49
CA GLN A 34 7.87 2.50 -0.73
C GLN A 34 7.36 3.79 -1.40
N GLN A 35 6.11 4.18 -1.13
CA GLN A 35 5.56 5.47 -1.53
C GLN A 35 6.31 6.69 -0.96
N GLY A 36 7.16 6.52 0.07
CA GLY A 36 8.02 7.57 0.62
C GLY A 36 9.45 7.60 0.05
N ILE A 37 9.82 6.61 -0.76
CA ILE A 37 11.14 6.53 -1.42
C ILE A 37 10.98 7.15 -2.80
N SER A 38 11.77 8.18 -3.13
CA SER A 38 11.66 8.87 -4.43
C SER A 38 12.57 8.31 -5.51
N ASP A 39 13.58 7.51 -5.14
CA ASP A 39 14.32 6.73 -6.12
C ASP A 39 13.48 5.53 -6.57
N GLN A 40 13.11 5.52 -7.85
CA GLN A 40 12.26 4.49 -8.42
C GLN A 40 12.87 3.09 -8.28
N ALA A 41 14.16 2.93 -8.55
CA ALA A 41 14.80 1.62 -8.54
C ALA A 41 14.90 1.04 -7.12
N GLU A 42 15.21 1.90 -6.14
CA GLU A 42 15.21 1.53 -4.72
C GLU A 42 13.81 1.12 -4.25
N ALA A 43 12.78 1.90 -4.60
CA ALA A 43 11.40 1.61 -4.25
C ALA A 43 10.92 0.29 -4.86
N GLU A 44 11.22 0.04 -6.13
CA GLU A 44 10.88 -1.21 -6.84
C GLU A 44 11.60 -2.42 -6.24
N ALA A 45 12.89 -2.29 -5.94
CA ALA A 45 13.68 -3.36 -5.31
C ALA A 45 13.14 -3.68 -3.91
N MET A 46 12.79 -2.65 -3.13
CA MET A 46 12.18 -2.84 -1.81
C MET A 46 10.81 -3.49 -1.91
N ALA A 47 9.96 -3.08 -2.85
CA ALA A 47 8.62 -3.65 -3.03
C ALA A 47 8.69 -5.16 -3.34
N ARG A 48 9.54 -5.55 -4.31
CA ARG A 48 9.79 -6.96 -4.64
C ARG A 48 10.29 -7.75 -3.44
N ASN A 49 11.29 -7.22 -2.74
CA ASN A 49 11.87 -7.89 -1.58
C ASN A 49 10.86 -8.10 -0.44
N VAL A 50 9.99 -7.11 -0.19
CA VAL A 50 8.92 -7.22 0.80
C VAL A 50 7.88 -8.26 0.38
N ASN A 51 7.47 -8.25 -0.88
CA ASN A 51 6.50 -9.22 -1.40
C ASN A 51 7.04 -10.66 -1.28
N ASP A 52 8.31 -10.88 -1.63
CA ASP A 52 8.95 -12.19 -1.51
C ASP A 52 9.08 -12.65 -0.05
N GLN A 53 9.46 -11.74 0.86
CA GLN A 53 9.53 -12.04 2.30
C GLN A 53 8.16 -12.38 2.88
N LEU A 54 7.11 -11.64 2.50
CA LEU A 54 5.75 -11.90 2.96
C LEU A 54 5.24 -13.24 2.44
N ALA A 55 5.42 -13.51 1.14
CA ALA A 55 5.04 -14.78 0.54
C ALA A 55 5.74 -15.97 1.23
N ALA A 56 7.05 -15.86 1.46
CA ALA A 56 7.80 -16.86 2.21
C ALA A 56 7.27 -17.03 3.64
N ALA A 57 6.94 -15.93 4.32
CA ALA A 57 6.44 -15.96 5.69
C ALA A 57 5.07 -16.63 5.80
N ILE A 58 4.15 -16.43 4.85
CA ILE A 58 2.80 -17.02 4.92
C ILE A 58 2.72 -18.43 4.31
N SER A 59 3.73 -18.86 3.55
CA SER A 59 3.74 -20.14 2.79
C SER A 59 3.36 -21.38 3.61
N ASN A 60 3.74 -21.43 4.90
CA ASN A 60 3.45 -22.57 5.76
C ASN A 60 2.02 -22.59 6.34
N ASN A 61 1.27 -21.50 6.21
CA ASN A 61 -0.06 -21.32 6.81
C ASN A 61 -1.04 -20.58 5.87
N THR A 62 -1.02 -20.93 4.58
CA THR A 62 -1.86 -20.28 3.54
C THR A 62 -3.37 -20.44 3.74
N PHE A 63 -3.81 -21.37 4.59
CA PHE A 63 -5.21 -21.51 5.00
C PHE A 63 -5.65 -20.48 6.05
N ARG A 64 -4.71 -19.80 6.70
CA ARG A 64 -4.95 -18.79 7.75
C ARG A 64 -4.51 -17.39 7.34
N PHE A 65 -3.56 -17.30 6.40
CA PHE A 65 -2.96 -16.04 5.97
C PHE A 65 -2.98 -15.88 4.46
N GLY A 66 -3.24 -14.66 4.04
CA GLY A 66 -3.05 -14.17 2.67
C GLY A 66 -2.15 -12.94 2.67
N GLY A 67 -1.79 -12.46 1.48
CA GLY A 67 -0.97 -11.27 1.31
C GLY A 67 -1.60 -10.27 0.34
N PHE A 68 -1.43 -8.99 0.63
CA PHE A 68 -1.55 -7.92 -0.35
C PHE A 68 -0.16 -7.45 -0.78
N ALA A 69 0.02 -7.29 -2.08
CA ALA A 69 1.23 -6.74 -2.66
C ALA A 69 1.45 -5.31 -2.18
N THR A 70 2.70 -4.96 -1.89
CA THR A 70 3.11 -3.56 -1.93
C THR A 70 3.73 -3.27 -3.29
N LEU A 71 3.54 -2.05 -3.79
CA LEU A 71 3.93 -1.66 -5.15
C LEU A 71 4.67 -0.32 -5.11
N ALA A 72 5.71 -0.16 -5.93
CA ALA A 72 6.29 1.15 -6.20
C ALA A 72 5.50 1.81 -7.32
N MET A 73 4.81 2.91 -7.03
CA MET A 73 3.87 3.54 -7.96
C MET A 73 4.51 4.68 -8.77
N HIS A 74 5.84 4.71 -8.91
CA HIS A 74 6.54 5.70 -9.74
C HIS A 74 6.18 5.57 -11.22
N ASN A 75 5.89 4.36 -11.66
CA ASN A 75 5.56 4.03 -13.03
C ASN A 75 4.44 2.98 -13.05
N ALA A 76 3.31 3.33 -13.66
CA ALA A 76 2.13 2.48 -13.70
C ALA A 76 2.39 1.11 -14.35
N THR A 77 3.19 1.06 -15.42
CA THR A 77 3.54 -0.19 -16.11
C THR A 77 4.38 -1.11 -15.23
N THR A 78 5.42 -0.59 -14.56
CA THR A 78 6.22 -1.42 -13.66
C THR A 78 5.42 -1.90 -12.45
N ALA A 79 4.55 -1.05 -11.90
CA ALA A 79 3.63 -1.41 -10.82
C ALA A 79 2.65 -2.52 -11.25
N ALA A 80 2.11 -2.43 -12.47
CA ALA A 80 1.23 -3.44 -13.05
C ALA A 80 1.91 -4.81 -13.16
N PHE A 81 3.16 -4.84 -13.65
CA PHE A 81 3.92 -6.09 -13.76
C PHE A 81 4.27 -6.70 -12.39
N GLU A 82 4.57 -5.89 -11.38
CA GLU A 82 4.78 -6.41 -10.03
C GLU A 82 3.48 -6.91 -9.39
N LEU A 83 2.34 -6.26 -9.65
CA LEU A 83 1.04 -6.76 -9.23
C LEU A 83 0.72 -8.11 -9.89
N GLU A 84 0.93 -8.22 -11.20
CA GLU A 84 0.75 -9.49 -11.92
C GLU A 84 1.61 -10.60 -11.32
N ARG A 85 2.90 -10.33 -11.09
CA ARG A 85 3.81 -11.29 -10.44
C ARG A 85 3.30 -11.70 -9.06
N ALA A 86 2.92 -10.73 -8.23
CA ALA A 86 2.46 -11.00 -6.88
C ALA A 86 1.18 -11.86 -6.86
N VAL A 87 0.22 -11.59 -7.75
CA VAL A 87 -1.02 -12.36 -7.83
C VAL A 87 -0.77 -13.74 -8.44
N ARG A 88 -0.12 -13.81 -9.61
CA ARG A 88 0.02 -15.06 -10.38
C ARG A 88 1.08 -16.00 -9.82
N GLU A 89 2.19 -15.47 -9.30
CA GLU A 89 3.33 -16.28 -8.84
C GLU A 89 3.35 -16.45 -7.31
N LEU A 90 2.98 -15.41 -6.55
CA LEU A 90 3.02 -15.45 -5.08
C LEU A 90 1.66 -15.79 -4.43
N GLY A 91 0.58 -15.77 -5.21
CA GLY A 91 -0.78 -16.07 -4.73
C GLY A 91 -1.38 -14.97 -3.86
N PHE A 92 -0.95 -13.72 -4.03
CA PHE A 92 -1.53 -12.58 -3.32
C PHE A 92 -2.94 -12.26 -3.81
N LEU A 93 -3.73 -11.66 -2.92
CA LEU A 93 -5.16 -11.42 -3.12
C LEU A 93 -5.46 -10.02 -3.70
N GLY A 94 -4.43 -9.30 -4.15
CA GLY A 94 -4.50 -7.91 -4.60
C GLY A 94 -3.31 -7.10 -4.10
N ALA A 95 -3.48 -5.78 -4.02
CA ALA A 95 -2.45 -4.88 -3.47
C ALA A 95 -3.01 -3.98 -2.38
N LEU A 96 -2.10 -3.51 -1.53
CA LEU A 96 -2.34 -2.40 -0.62
C LEU A 96 -1.33 -1.29 -0.93
N ILE A 97 -1.85 -0.11 -1.25
CA ILE A 97 -1.06 1.05 -1.64
C ILE A 97 -1.28 2.14 -0.60
N ASN A 98 -0.19 2.75 -0.13
CA ASN A 98 -0.25 3.81 0.87
C ASN A 98 -0.34 5.18 0.19
N ASP A 99 -1.57 5.59 -0.15
CA ASP A 99 -1.90 6.88 -0.80
C ASP A 99 -0.94 7.21 -1.96
N TYR A 100 -0.61 8.49 -2.19
CA TYR A 100 0.28 8.98 -3.23
C TYR A 100 1.75 8.54 -3.09
N GLN A 101 2.44 8.45 -4.22
CA GLN A 101 3.88 8.17 -4.32
C GLN A 101 4.67 9.48 -4.38
N GLN A 102 5.66 9.63 -3.51
CA GLN A 102 6.63 10.72 -3.60
C GLN A 102 7.64 10.44 -4.71
N SER A 103 7.93 11.44 -5.55
CA SER A 103 8.99 11.37 -6.54
C SER A 103 9.76 12.70 -6.62
N GLY A 104 10.68 12.81 -7.60
CA GLY A 104 11.54 13.98 -7.76
C GLY A 104 12.76 13.99 -6.84
N SER A 105 13.73 14.86 -7.12
CA SER A 105 15.04 14.85 -6.43
C SER A 105 15.01 15.28 -4.97
N ASN A 106 13.91 15.90 -4.52
CA ASN A 106 13.70 16.39 -3.16
C ASN A 106 12.45 15.78 -2.48
N ASN A 107 11.86 14.73 -3.08
CA ASN A 107 10.62 14.10 -2.62
C ASN A 107 9.40 15.06 -2.58
N GLU A 108 9.39 16.07 -3.45
CA GLU A 108 8.39 17.14 -3.51
C GLU A 108 7.22 16.83 -4.46
N ASP A 109 7.44 15.96 -5.45
CA ASP A 109 6.41 15.58 -6.40
C ASP A 109 5.51 14.51 -5.80
N LEU A 110 4.19 14.71 -5.87
CA LEU A 110 3.19 13.77 -5.39
C LEU A 110 2.45 13.16 -6.57
N LEU A 111 2.71 11.90 -6.84
CA LEU A 111 2.06 11.15 -7.90
C LEU A 111 0.77 10.54 -7.34
N TYR A 112 -0.35 11.04 -7.85
CA TYR A 112 -1.68 10.47 -7.65
C TYR A 112 -2.02 9.55 -8.82
N TYR A 113 -2.86 8.55 -8.56
CA TYR A 113 -3.11 7.44 -9.49
C TYR A 113 -4.40 7.63 -10.28
N ASP A 114 -4.87 8.86 -10.37
CA ASP A 114 -6.11 9.29 -11.02
C ASP A 114 -5.87 9.99 -12.37
N GLN A 115 -4.66 9.84 -12.93
CA GLN A 115 -4.28 10.38 -14.22
C GLN A 115 -4.24 9.28 -15.30
N PRO A 116 -4.46 9.60 -16.60
CA PRO A 116 -4.55 8.61 -17.68
C PRO A 116 -3.32 7.70 -17.84
N GLU A 117 -2.13 8.14 -17.43
CA GLU A 117 -0.94 7.27 -17.42
C GLU A 117 -1.06 6.05 -16.49
N TYR A 118 -1.99 6.07 -15.52
CA TYR A 118 -2.28 4.94 -14.64
C TYR A 118 -3.34 3.98 -15.20
N ASP A 119 -3.96 4.27 -16.35
CA ASP A 119 -4.96 3.38 -16.96
C ASP A 119 -4.39 1.98 -17.21
N VAL A 120 -3.11 1.87 -17.62
CA VAL A 120 -2.43 0.58 -17.79
C VAL A 120 -2.34 -0.24 -16.48
N PHE A 121 -2.27 0.44 -15.34
CA PHE A 121 -2.31 -0.21 -14.03
C PHE A 121 -3.74 -0.69 -13.72
N TRP A 122 -4.74 0.16 -13.95
CA TRP A 122 -6.15 -0.18 -13.69
C TRP A 122 -6.68 -1.28 -14.62
N GLU A 123 -6.23 -1.33 -15.87
CA GLU A 123 -6.46 -2.44 -16.80
C GLU A 123 -5.93 -3.75 -16.22
N MET A 124 -4.68 -3.76 -15.74
CA MET A 124 -4.09 -4.95 -15.12
C MET A 124 -4.84 -5.39 -13.85
N VAL A 125 -5.28 -4.44 -13.02
CA VAL A 125 -6.12 -4.72 -11.84
C VAL A 125 -7.41 -5.45 -12.25
N THR A 126 -8.05 -4.96 -13.31
CA THR A 126 -9.29 -5.55 -13.87
C THR A 126 -9.03 -6.94 -14.44
N ASP A 127 -7.95 -7.11 -15.21
CA ASP A 127 -7.57 -8.39 -15.83
C ASP A 127 -7.24 -9.48 -14.80
N LEU A 128 -6.67 -9.09 -13.66
CA LEU A 128 -6.36 -10.00 -12.56
C LEU A 128 -7.58 -10.28 -11.66
N ASP A 129 -8.64 -9.48 -11.76
CA ASP A 129 -9.84 -9.55 -10.92
C ASP A 129 -9.52 -9.50 -9.42
N VAL A 130 -8.68 -8.54 -9.03
CA VAL A 130 -8.25 -8.35 -7.64
C VAL A 130 -8.52 -6.94 -7.13
N PRO A 131 -8.84 -6.77 -5.83
CA PRO A 131 -9.00 -5.45 -5.23
C PRO A 131 -7.67 -4.72 -5.03
N ILE A 132 -7.76 -3.38 -5.05
CA ILE A 132 -6.71 -2.48 -4.57
C ILE A 132 -7.19 -1.81 -3.29
N TYR A 133 -6.51 -2.09 -2.19
CA TYR A 133 -6.75 -1.45 -0.90
C TYR A 133 -5.94 -0.16 -0.82
N PHE A 134 -6.62 0.98 -0.71
CA PHE A 134 -5.99 2.26 -0.41
C PHE A 134 -5.85 2.45 1.10
N HIS A 135 -4.62 2.43 1.60
CA HIS A 135 -4.29 2.69 2.98
C HIS A 135 -3.77 4.14 3.12
N PRO A 136 -4.08 4.86 4.20
CA PRO A 136 -3.56 6.21 4.37
C PRO A 136 -2.07 6.21 4.71
N ARG A 137 -1.44 7.37 4.58
CA ARG A 137 -0.07 7.61 5.03
C ARG A 137 0.05 8.95 5.72
N ALA A 138 1.17 9.14 6.43
CA ALA A 138 1.53 10.47 6.89
C ALA A 138 1.86 11.37 5.69
N ASN A 139 1.34 12.59 5.76
CA ASN A 139 1.63 13.64 4.79
C ASN A 139 3.11 14.01 4.77
N ILE A 140 3.57 14.58 3.67
CA ILE A 140 4.91 15.20 3.62
C ILE A 140 4.98 16.37 4.59
N GLN A 141 6.19 16.68 5.08
CA GLN A 141 6.40 17.71 6.09
C GLN A 141 5.80 19.07 5.67
N GLN A 142 5.92 19.42 4.38
CA GLN A 142 5.40 20.66 3.82
C GLN A 142 3.88 20.79 4.01
N LEU A 143 3.11 19.72 3.79
CA LEU A 143 1.66 19.71 4.00
C LEU A 143 1.30 19.71 5.49
N GLN A 144 2.06 18.97 6.31
CA GLN A 144 1.87 18.99 7.76
C GLN A 144 2.09 20.40 8.34
N ASP A 145 3.14 21.09 7.89
CA ASP A 145 3.47 22.44 8.34
C ASP A 145 2.42 23.46 7.86
N LEU A 146 1.94 23.31 6.63
CA LEU A 146 0.96 24.25 6.06
C LEU A 146 -0.44 24.10 6.68
N GLU A 147 -0.92 22.87 6.84
CA GLU A 147 -2.32 22.61 7.21
C GLU A 147 -2.50 22.26 8.69
N TYR A 148 -1.53 21.60 9.32
CA TYR A 148 -1.72 20.96 10.64
C TYR A 148 -0.86 21.57 11.76
N GLN A 149 0.06 22.48 11.47
CA GLN A 149 0.94 23.09 12.49
C GLN A 149 0.14 23.77 13.63
N HIS A 150 -1.02 24.33 13.32
CA HIS A 150 -1.90 24.96 14.31
C HIS A 150 -2.63 23.95 15.21
N SER A 151 -2.65 22.66 14.86
CA SER A 151 -3.39 21.59 15.55
C SER A 151 -2.75 20.22 15.33
N VAL A 152 -1.57 20.02 15.90
CA VAL A 152 -0.75 18.79 15.75
C VAL A 152 -1.45 17.50 16.15
N TRP A 153 -2.51 17.56 16.96
CA TRP A 153 -3.30 16.39 17.38
C TRP A 153 -4.19 15.82 16.26
N LEU A 154 -4.32 16.54 15.15
CA LEU A 154 -5.02 16.08 13.95
C LEU A 154 -4.11 15.25 13.02
N LEU A 155 -2.81 15.17 13.31
CA LEU A 155 -1.88 14.30 12.59
C LEU A 155 -2.19 12.81 12.83
N GLY A 156 -1.86 11.98 11.85
CA GLY A 156 -2.20 10.56 11.80
C GLY A 156 -3.70 10.28 11.75
N ALA A 157 -4.09 9.23 12.48
CA ALA A 157 -5.49 8.79 12.56
C ALA A 157 -6.46 9.84 13.17
N GLY A 158 -5.97 10.97 13.69
CA GLY A 158 -6.81 12.06 14.18
C GLY A 158 -7.64 12.70 13.07
N GLN A 159 -7.05 12.95 11.91
CA GLN A 159 -7.75 13.46 10.72
C GLN A 159 -6.91 13.33 9.44
N ASP A 160 -5.61 13.63 9.48
CA ASP A 160 -4.80 13.85 8.27
C ASP A 160 -4.83 12.68 7.28
N PHE A 161 -4.86 11.45 7.80
CA PHE A 161 -4.94 10.20 7.06
C PHE A 161 -6.24 10.13 6.25
N ALA A 162 -7.36 10.47 6.88
CA ALA A 162 -8.66 10.42 6.22
C ALA A 162 -8.82 11.56 5.22
N ALA A 163 -8.39 12.78 5.58
CA ALA A 163 -8.53 13.95 4.72
C ALA A 163 -7.74 13.78 3.40
N THR A 164 -6.49 13.38 3.49
CA THR A 164 -5.60 13.20 2.34
C THR A 164 -6.10 12.06 1.45
N LEU A 165 -6.33 10.88 2.04
CA LEU A 165 -6.74 9.71 1.29
C LEU A 165 -8.09 9.91 0.61
N SER A 166 -9.05 10.56 1.30
CA SER A 166 -10.36 10.84 0.71
C SER A 166 -10.26 11.75 -0.52
N THR A 167 -9.32 12.70 -0.53
CA THR A 167 -9.08 13.56 -1.69
C THR A 167 -8.57 12.75 -2.87
N HIS A 168 -7.64 11.82 -2.65
CA HIS A 168 -7.15 10.91 -3.69
C HIS A 168 -8.27 10.03 -4.26
N ILE A 169 -9.07 9.38 -3.40
CA ILE A 169 -10.17 8.51 -3.83
C ILE A 169 -11.24 9.30 -4.60
N LEU A 170 -11.59 10.50 -4.15
CA LEU A 170 -12.50 11.37 -4.89
C LEU A 170 -11.92 11.81 -6.23
N GLY A 171 -10.59 11.97 -6.33
CA GLY A 171 -9.87 12.20 -7.58
C GLY A 171 -10.07 11.07 -8.58
N LEU A 172 -9.90 9.80 -8.15
CA LEU A 172 -10.18 8.63 -8.98
C LEU A 172 -11.61 8.65 -9.55
N CYS A 173 -12.60 8.97 -8.71
CA CYS A 173 -14.00 9.09 -9.14
C CYS A 173 -14.21 10.27 -10.10
N ALA A 174 -13.67 11.44 -9.79
CA ALA A 174 -13.90 12.67 -10.56
C ALA A 174 -13.19 12.65 -11.93
N ASN A 175 -12.07 11.93 -12.03
CA ASN A 175 -11.31 11.77 -13.27
C ASN A 175 -11.74 10.54 -14.10
N GLY A 176 -12.79 9.83 -13.68
CA GLY A 176 -13.41 8.78 -14.49
C GLY A 176 -12.69 7.43 -14.50
N VAL A 177 -11.85 7.13 -13.50
CA VAL A 177 -11.11 5.85 -13.41
C VAL A 177 -12.05 4.64 -13.35
N PHE A 178 -13.29 4.83 -12.87
CA PHE A 178 -14.28 3.77 -12.71
C PHE A 178 -15.37 3.76 -13.80
N GLU A 179 -15.26 4.59 -14.84
CA GLU A 179 -16.22 4.68 -15.96
C GLU A 179 -15.81 3.82 -17.15
#